data_AF-A0A7S3ECA9-F1
#
_entry.id   AF-A0A7S3ECA9-F1
#
_cell.length_a   1.000
_cell.length_b   1.000
_cell.length_c   1.000
_cell.angle_alpha   90.00
_cell.angle_beta   90.00
_cell.angle_gamma   90.00
#
_symmetry.space_group_name_H-M   'P 1'
#
loop_
_entity.id
_entity.type
_entity.pdbx_description
1 polymer ?
#
loop_
_entity_poly.entity_id
_entity_poly.type
_entity_poly.pdbx_seq_one_letter_code
_entity_poly.pdbx_strand_id
1 'polypeptide(L)'
;MGRDSMSSERDLESCLLSEDVLERVIQPDACGYLMKRSGLGWYKYWFSLKGSKLYFFDKKSGYRGLMIGSISLFNAKVVVSDPVKRPLEFDVFEKIGKTHSLKAFTELEMQYWLTVFASARKKIPPPRPIATMEPPGVETGINNIRTKQVPNHVRVDRVMMVVHGIGTKGDNLEKNAGSLLKTCNEVKNKMFPDLDFNLEVLVVHWRDELLRLKIHEDMMKIIPNFQGGNALREFVMNRVLDMLYYTRDRTRNFLWKEVVTQLNGHYSEFKKRHPEFNGKLCLFGHSLGGIIVYEIASRQVTDDPRLLKSEGLLLDFEVESIYALGSPLGGFLTLEFKLGTLCLKPQDLPYRIYNIFHPNDPVALRLEPVVDDRYTPVPPVVIPHWRTMDKTQNPVKVTLGPGEQSKEWDIR
;
A
#
# COMPACT_ATOMS: atom_id res chain seq x y z
N MET A 1 -10.37 50.27 8.37
CA MET A 1 -9.54 49.54 7.40
C MET A 1 -9.96 48.08 7.48
N GLY A 2 -10.79 47.64 6.53
CA GLY A 2 -11.13 46.24 6.31
C GLY A 2 -10.37 45.69 5.10
N ARG A 3 -10.43 44.36 4.91
CA ARG A 3 -9.53 43.46 4.14
C ARG A 3 -8.35 43.04 5.04
N ASP A 4 -8.23 41.80 5.49
CA ASP A 4 -8.10 40.58 4.68
C ASP A 4 -8.68 39.31 5.38
N SER A 5 -9.99 39.10 5.31
CA SER A 5 -10.61 37.80 5.67
C SER A 5 -11.17 37.05 4.45
N MET A 6 -10.96 37.55 3.24
CA MET A 6 -11.53 37.01 1.97
C MET A 6 -10.51 36.26 1.09
N SER A 7 -9.28 36.04 1.57
CA SER A 7 -8.27 35.26 0.83
C SER A 7 -8.27 33.77 1.20
N SER A 8 -8.61 33.42 2.44
CA SER A 8 -8.57 32.02 2.91
C SER A 8 -9.75 31.15 2.44
N GLU A 9 -10.91 31.74 2.15
CA GLU A 9 -12.08 30.99 1.62
C GLU A 9 -11.95 30.69 0.13
N ARG A 10 -11.27 31.53 -0.66
CA ARG A 10 -11.08 31.28 -2.10
C ARG A 10 -10.03 30.21 -2.41
N ASP A 11 -9.10 29.95 -1.49
CA ASP A 11 -8.13 28.86 -1.60
C ASP A 11 -8.68 27.48 -1.19
N LEU A 12 -9.83 27.44 -0.50
CA LEU A 12 -10.50 26.18 -0.19
C LEU A 12 -11.20 25.58 -1.43
N GLU A 13 -11.74 26.43 -2.30
CA GLU A 13 -12.36 26.02 -3.57
C GLU A 13 -11.34 25.67 -4.66
N SER A 14 -10.15 26.29 -4.69
CA SER A 14 -9.11 26.06 -5.71
C SER A 14 -8.43 24.68 -5.63
N CYS A 15 -8.57 23.98 -4.50
CA CYS A 15 -8.03 22.63 -4.29
C CYS A 15 -9.10 21.52 -4.40
N LEU A 16 -10.35 21.83 -4.74
CA LEU A 16 -11.39 20.82 -5.00
C LEU A 16 -11.26 20.43 -6.48
N LEU A 17 -11.12 19.14 -6.79
CA LEU A 17 -11.43 18.71 -8.15
C LEU A 17 -12.90 19.09 -8.39
N SER A 18 -13.16 19.93 -9.38
CA SER A 18 -14.53 20.23 -9.78
C SER A 18 -15.22 18.93 -10.21
N GLU A 19 -16.55 18.89 -10.17
CA GLU A 19 -17.33 17.72 -10.62
C GLU A 19 -16.93 17.29 -12.03
N ASP A 20 -16.65 18.27 -12.90
CA ASP A 20 -16.13 18.07 -14.26
C ASP A 20 -14.79 17.30 -14.31
N VAL A 21 -13.94 17.47 -13.31
CA VAL A 21 -12.63 16.78 -13.25
C VAL A 21 -12.81 15.38 -12.70
N LEU A 22 -13.67 15.16 -11.69
CA LEU A 22 -14.01 13.82 -11.20
C LEU A 22 -14.68 12.95 -12.28
N GLU A 23 -15.58 13.54 -13.08
CA GLU A 23 -16.24 12.87 -14.21
C GLU A 23 -15.26 12.48 -15.32
N ARG A 24 -14.33 13.39 -15.69
CA ARG A 24 -13.28 13.11 -16.68
C ARG A 24 -12.23 12.11 -16.17
N VAL A 25 -12.01 12.06 -14.86
CA VAL A 25 -10.97 11.24 -14.21
C VAL A 25 -11.43 9.80 -13.97
N ILE A 26 -12.66 9.60 -13.49
CA ILE A 26 -13.13 8.27 -13.08
C ILE A 26 -13.90 7.57 -14.22
N GLN A 27 -14.45 8.34 -15.17
CA GLN A 27 -15.37 7.85 -16.21
C GLN A 27 -16.42 6.86 -15.67
N PRO A 28 -17.19 7.26 -14.64
CA PRO A 28 -18.16 6.38 -14.03
C PRO A 28 -19.35 6.13 -14.96
N ASP A 29 -20.00 4.97 -14.81
CA ASP A 29 -21.29 4.69 -15.45
C ASP A 29 -22.36 5.70 -14.97
N ALA A 30 -22.22 6.20 -13.74
CA ALA A 30 -23.02 7.25 -13.13
C ALA A 30 -22.31 7.79 -11.88
N CYS A 31 -22.49 9.06 -11.55
CA CYS A 31 -21.96 9.65 -10.32
C CYS A 31 -22.83 10.78 -9.78
N GLY A 32 -22.54 11.21 -8.56
CA GLY A 32 -23.25 12.31 -7.91
C GLY A 32 -23.21 12.21 -6.40
N TYR A 33 -23.86 13.14 -5.71
CA TYR A 33 -23.90 13.14 -4.25
C TYR A 33 -25.12 12.38 -3.70
N LEU A 34 -24.90 11.67 -2.60
CA LEU A 34 -25.95 11.13 -1.74
C LEU A 34 -25.53 11.31 -0.28
N MET A 35 -26.51 11.34 0.60
CA MET A 35 -26.29 11.17 2.03
C MET A 35 -26.29 9.67 2.34
N LYS A 36 -25.33 9.20 3.14
CA LYS A 36 -25.31 7.83 3.66
C LYS A 36 -25.37 7.83 5.17
N ARG A 37 -26.18 6.93 5.72
CA ARG A 37 -26.26 6.73 7.17
C ARG A 37 -25.03 5.97 7.67
N SER A 38 -24.42 6.51 8.73
CA SER A 38 -23.31 5.88 9.45
C SER A 38 -23.53 6.12 10.96
N GLY A 39 -23.69 5.05 11.72
CA GLY A 39 -24.13 5.14 13.12
C GLY A 39 -25.47 5.88 13.25
N LEU A 40 -25.49 6.92 14.09
CA LEU A 40 -26.68 7.76 14.31
C LEU A 40 -26.82 8.93 13.33
N GLY A 41 -25.81 9.19 12.48
CA GLY A 41 -25.72 10.39 11.64
C GLY A 41 -25.87 10.14 10.14
N TRP A 42 -26.23 11.21 9.42
CA TRP A 42 -26.23 11.27 7.96
C TRP A 42 -25.03 12.09 7.47
N TYR A 43 -24.29 11.53 6.53
CA TYR A 43 -23.07 12.16 6.01
C TYR A 43 -23.12 12.25 4.48
N LYS A 44 -22.70 13.40 3.94
CA LYS A 44 -22.66 13.66 2.50
C LYS A 44 -21.41 13.02 1.91
N TYR A 45 -21.58 12.14 0.94
CA TYR A 45 -20.48 11.55 0.17
C TYR A 45 -20.71 11.77 -1.32
N TRP A 46 -19.62 11.82 -2.06
CA TRP A 46 -19.68 11.70 -3.51
C TRP A 46 -19.65 10.22 -3.89
N PHE A 47 -20.56 9.79 -4.75
CA PHE A 47 -20.73 8.41 -5.17
C PHE A 47 -20.36 8.25 -6.64
N SER A 48 -19.75 7.12 -6.98
CA SER A 48 -19.33 6.76 -8.32
C SER A 48 -19.67 5.30 -8.60
N LEU A 49 -20.40 5.05 -9.68
CA LEU A 49 -20.78 3.72 -10.11
C LEU A 49 -19.85 3.23 -11.22
N LYS A 50 -19.37 1.99 -11.11
CA LYS A 50 -18.70 1.28 -12.20
C LYS A 50 -19.21 -0.16 -12.28
N GLY A 51 -19.91 -0.50 -13.36
CA GLY A 51 -20.56 -1.80 -13.50
C GLY A 51 -21.64 -2.01 -12.44
N SER A 52 -21.42 -2.95 -11.53
CA SER A 52 -22.33 -3.27 -10.43
C SER A 52 -21.79 -2.87 -9.05
N LYS A 53 -20.70 -2.09 -8.98
CA LYS A 53 -20.11 -1.61 -7.73
C LYS A 53 -20.24 -0.10 -7.62
N LEU A 54 -20.76 0.35 -6.49
CA LEU A 54 -20.94 1.75 -6.16
C LEU A 54 -19.92 2.16 -5.09
N TYR A 55 -19.01 3.05 -5.45
CA TYR A 55 -17.96 3.57 -4.59
C TYR A 55 -18.38 4.90 -3.98
N PHE A 56 -17.91 5.22 -2.77
CA PHE A 56 -18.18 6.53 -2.16
C PHE A 56 -16.97 7.11 -1.45
N PHE A 57 -16.84 8.44 -1.52
CA PHE A 57 -15.64 9.20 -1.16
C PHE A 57 -15.98 10.31 -0.16
N ASP A 58 -15.11 10.53 0.83
CA ASP A 58 -15.28 11.60 1.81
C ASP A 58 -14.70 12.93 1.30
N LYS A 59 -15.36 14.02 1.67
CA LYS A 59 -14.96 15.41 1.41
C LYS A 59 -14.46 16.12 2.67
N LYS A 60 -14.74 15.60 3.88
CA LYS A 60 -14.49 16.29 5.16
C LYS A 60 -13.17 15.95 5.84
N SER A 61 -12.65 14.73 5.69
CA SER A 61 -11.27 14.47 6.08
C SER A 61 -10.35 15.33 5.21
N GLY A 62 -9.34 16.00 5.76
CA GLY A 62 -8.33 16.78 5.01
C GLY A 62 -7.52 15.99 3.96
N TYR A 63 -7.97 14.78 3.62
CA TYR A 63 -7.58 13.89 2.55
C TYR A 63 -8.70 13.88 1.51
N ARG A 64 -8.56 14.73 0.48
CA ARG A 64 -9.54 14.87 -0.61
C ARG A 64 -9.44 13.63 -1.51
N GLY A 65 -10.56 12.95 -1.80
CA GLY A 65 -10.59 11.84 -2.78
C GLY A 65 -10.34 10.43 -2.21
N LEU A 66 -10.32 10.25 -0.89
CA LEU A 66 -10.18 8.93 -0.28
C LEU A 66 -11.48 8.10 -0.47
N MET A 67 -11.36 6.93 -1.09
CA MET A 67 -12.45 5.96 -1.18
C MET A 67 -12.76 5.39 0.21
N ILE A 68 -13.94 5.69 0.73
CA ILE A 68 -14.39 5.26 2.06
C ILE A 68 -14.96 3.84 2.03
N GLY A 69 -15.47 3.42 0.89
CA GLY A 69 -15.93 2.06 0.72
C GLY A 69 -16.69 1.85 -0.59
N SER A 70 -17.24 0.65 -0.71
CA SER A 70 -18.09 0.28 -1.82
C SER A 70 -19.34 -0.46 -1.37
N ILE A 71 -20.36 -0.42 -2.22
CA ILE A 71 -21.64 -1.12 -2.09
C ILE A 71 -21.80 -1.98 -3.34
N SER A 72 -21.96 -3.29 -3.16
CA SER A 72 -22.25 -4.17 -4.29
C SER A 72 -23.74 -4.07 -4.65
N LEU A 73 -24.03 -3.62 -5.87
CA LEU A 73 -25.38 -3.58 -6.41
C LEU A 73 -25.77 -4.88 -7.12
N PHE A 74 -24.85 -5.79 -7.42
CA PHE A 74 -25.18 -7.02 -8.13
C PHE A 74 -26.17 -7.88 -7.34
N ASN A 75 -27.37 -8.08 -7.90
CA ASN A 75 -28.50 -8.73 -7.22
C ASN A 75 -28.89 -8.11 -5.86
N ALA A 76 -28.46 -6.87 -5.56
CA ALA A 76 -28.93 -6.17 -4.37
C ALA A 76 -30.45 -5.96 -4.45
N LYS A 77 -31.15 -5.78 -3.34
CA LYS A 77 -32.54 -5.30 -3.31
C LYS A 77 -32.53 -3.83 -2.94
N VAL A 78 -33.27 -2.99 -3.67
CA VAL A 78 -33.41 -1.56 -3.35
C VAL A 78 -34.86 -1.30 -2.98
N VAL A 79 -35.09 -0.67 -1.83
CA VAL A 79 -36.43 -0.38 -1.30
C VAL A 79 -36.52 1.11 -0.97
N VAL A 80 -37.46 1.80 -1.60
CA VAL A 80 -37.78 3.19 -1.26
C VAL A 80 -38.54 3.22 0.06
N SER A 81 -38.16 4.13 0.95
CA SER A 81 -38.80 4.26 2.26
C SER A 81 -40.18 4.92 2.15
N ASP A 82 -40.95 4.86 3.23
CA ASP A 82 -42.22 5.60 3.35
C ASP A 82 -41.98 7.11 3.13
N PRO A 83 -42.60 7.73 2.13
CA PRO A 83 -42.32 9.12 1.75
C PRO A 83 -42.79 10.14 2.79
N VAL A 84 -43.72 9.76 3.68
CA VAL A 84 -44.24 10.64 4.74
C VAL A 84 -43.31 10.60 5.95
N LYS A 85 -42.80 9.42 6.31
CA LYS A 85 -41.95 9.24 7.50
C LYS A 85 -40.45 9.42 7.24
N ARG A 86 -39.99 9.03 6.06
CA ARG A 86 -38.58 9.00 5.65
C ARG A 86 -38.45 9.55 4.22
N PRO A 87 -38.71 10.85 4.03
CA PRO A 87 -38.69 11.45 2.70
C PRO A 87 -37.31 11.37 2.06
N LEU A 88 -37.28 11.01 0.77
CA LEU A 88 -36.08 10.90 -0.06
C LEU A 88 -35.09 9.82 0.38
N GLU A 89 -35.51 8.88 1.25
CA GLU A 89 -34.66 7.81 1.75
C GLU A 89 -34.95 6.48 1.06
N PHE A 90 -33.90 5.72 0.80
CA PHE A 90 -34.00 4.37 0.24
C PHE A 90 -32.89 3.49 0.80
N ASP A 91 -33.21 2.21 0.95
CA ASP A 91 -32.33 1.21 1.54
C ASP A 91 -31.86 0.23 0.47
N VAL A 92 -30.54 -0.02 0.44
CA VAL A 92 -29.89 -0.98 -0.44
C VAL A 92 -29.45 -2.19 0.38
N PHE A 93 -30.03 -3.35 0.09
CA PHE A 93 -29.73 -4.63 0.73
C PHE A 93 -28.82 -5.45 -0.17
N GLU A 94 -27.57 -5.63 0.22
CA GLU A 94 -26.63 -6.49 -0.47
C GLU A 94 -27.00 -7.97 -0.29
N LYS A 95 -26.61 -8.83 -1.25
CA LYS A 95 -26.84 -10.28 -1.18
C LYS A 95 -26.21 -10.94 0.07
N ILE A 96 -25.13 -10.36 0.59
CA ILE A 96 -24.37 -10.84 1.76
C ILE A 96 -25.00 -10.33 3.09
N GLY A 97 -26.17 -9.69 3.03
CA GLY A 97 -26.93 -9.28 4.22
C GLY A 97 -26.56 -7.90 4.79
N LYS A 98 -25.72 -7.12 4.10
CA LYS A 98 -25.37 -5.75 4.51
C LYS A 98 -26.43 -4.77 3.98
N THR A 99 -26.95 -3.92 4.86
CA THR A 99 -27.94 -2.88 4.51
C THR A 99 -27.29 -1.50 4.54
N HIS A 100 -27.56 -0.69 3.51
CA HIS A 100 -27.11 0.69 3.43
C HIS A 100 -28.30 1.63 3.24
N SER A 101 -28.51 2.51 4.20
CA SER A 101 -29.50 3.58 4.08
C SER A 101 -28.88 4.79 3.39
N LEU A 102 -29.50 5.19 2.29
CA LEU A 102 -29.12 6.33 1.45
C LEU A 102 -30.27 7.35 1.40
N LYS A 103 -29.91 8.61 1.19
CA LYS A 103 -30.85 9.71 1.08
C LYS A 103 -30.43 10.70 0.00
N ALA A 104 -31.35 11.03 -0.89
CA ALA A 104 -31.16 12.03 -1.93
C ALA A 104 -31.48 13.45 -1.41
N PHE A 105 -31.03 14.49 -2.11
CA PHE A 105 -31.37 15.87 -1.76
C PHE A 105 -32.67 16.33 -2.43
N THR A 106 -33.02 15.73 -3.57
CA THR A 106 -34.28 16.01 -4.29
C THR A 106 -34.95 14.73 -4.80
N GLU A 107 -36.24 14.83 -5.14
CA GLU A 107 -37.00 13.72 -5.73
C GLU A 107 -36.43 13.31 -7.10
N LEU A 108 -35.99 14.29 -7.90
CA LEU A 108 -35.38 14.07 -9.21
C LEU A 108 -34.05 13.29 -9.07
N GLU A 109 -33.22 13.66 -8.11
CA GLU A 109 -31.99 12.92 -7.79
C GLU A 109 -32.30 11.50 -7.30
N MET A 110 -33.34 11.32 -6.48
CA MET A 110 -33.75 10.00 -6.03
C MET A 110 -34.14 9.12 -7.21
N GLN A 111 -34.96 9.63 -8.13
CA GLN A 111 -35.36 8.92 -9.34
C GLN A 111 -34.17 8.59 -10.24
N TYR A 112 -33.23 9.51 -10.41
CA TYR A 112 -31.99 9.27 -11.14
C TYR A 112 -31.21 8.09 -10.55
N TRP A 113 -30.91 8.11 -9.25
CA TRP A 113 -30.14 7.06 -8.59
C TRP A 113 -30.86 5.71 -8.58
N LEU A 114 -32.19 5.69 -8.40
CA LEU A 114 -32.97 4.45 -8.47
C LEU A 114 -32.91 3.81 -9.87
N THR A 115 -32.94 4.63 -10.93
CA THR A 115 -32.81 4.18 -12.32
C THR A 115 -31.41 3.62 -12.61
N VAL A 116 -30.38 4.34 -12.16
CA VAL A 116 -28.99 3.93 -12.22
C VAL A 116 -28.79 2.58 -11.52
N PHE A 117 -29.33 2.43 -10.30
CA PHE A 117 -29.20 1.19 -9.53
C PHE A 117 -29.97 0.03 -10.17
N ALA A 118 -31.19 0.26 -10.67
CA ALA A 118 -31.96 -0.76 -11.37
C ALA A 118 -31.20 -1.34 -12.56
N SER A 119 -30.46 -0.50 -13.28
CA SER A 119 -29.60 -0.90 -14.41
C SER A 119 -28.34 -1.64 -13.94
N ALA A 120 -27.67 -1.12 -12.91
CA ALA A 120 -26.43 -1.69 -12.36
C ALA A 120 -26.61 -3.07 -11.73
N ARG A 121 -27.77 -3.34 -11.12
CA ARG A 121 -28.08 -4.60 -10.42
C ARG A 121 -28.05 -5.84 -11.31
N LYS A 122 -28.24 -5.65 -12.62
CA LYS A 122 -28.29 -6.71 -13.64
C LYS A 122 -26.96 -6.91 -14.36
N LYS A 123 -26.00 -5.98 -14.22
CA LYS A 123 -24.67 -6.12 -14.80
C LYS A 123 -23.86 -7.11 -13.97
N ILE A 124 -23.27 -8.12 -14.62
CA ILE A 124 -22.33 -9.03 -13.96
C ILE A 124 -21.17 -8.16 -13.41
N PRO A 125 -20.74 -8.35 -12.14
CA PRO A 125 -19.55 -7.66 -11.65
C PRO A 125 -18.38 -7.98 -12.58
N PRO A 126 -17.43 -7.06 -12.81
CA PRO A 126 -16.21 -7.41 -13.52
C PRO A 126 -15.62 -8.68 -12.88
N PRO A 127 -15.18 -9.66 -13.70
CA PRO A 127 -14.64 -10.90 -13.16
C PRO A 127 -13.56 -10.57 -12.13
N ARG A 128 -13.53 -11.30 -11.01
CA ARG A 128 -12.34 -11.28 -10.15
C ARG A 128 -11.15 -11.59 -11.06
N PRO A 129 -9.97 -11.00 -10.87
CA PRO A 129 -8.75 -11.56 -11.43
C PRO A 129 -8.64 -12.98 -10.88
N ILE A 130 -9.10 -13.95 -11.67
CA ILE A 130 -8.75 -15.34 -11.48
C ILE A 130 -7.26 -15.35 -11.82
N ALA A 131 -6.43 -15.82 -10.89
CA ALA A 131 -5.06 -16.18 -11.21
C ALA A 131 -5.14 -17.17 -12.37
N THR A 132 -4.94 -16.70 -13.59
CA THR A 132 -4.90 -17.56 -14.76
C THR A 132 -3.69 -18.44 -14.58
N MET A 133 -3.93 -19.73 -14.27
CA MET A 133 -2.96 -20.76 -14.51
C MET A 133 -2.56 -20.67 -15.98
N GLU A 134 -1.25 -20.54 -16.21
CA GLU A 134 -0.67 -20.51 -17.55
C GLU A 134 -1.10 -21.75 -18.35
N PRO A 135 -1.42 -21.63 -19.64
CA PRO A 135 -1.56 -22.81 -20.50
C PRO A 135 -0.18 -23.40 -20.80
N PRO A 136 -0.07 -24.74 -20.96
CA PRO A 136 1.19 -25.41 -21.23
C PRO A 136 1.74 -25.04 -22.61
N GLY A 137 3.07 -24.97 -22.68
CA GLY A 137 3.85 -24.43 -23.78
C GLY A 137 3.52 -25.01 -25.16
N VAL A 138 3.64 -24.12 -26.14
CA VAL A 138 3.74 -24.49 -27.55
C VAL A 138 5.18 -24.25 -27.95
N GLU A 139 5.94 -25.34 -28.12
CA GLU A 139 7.19 -25.31 -28.86
C GLU A 139 6.90 -24.93 -30.31
N THR A 140 7.49 -23.82 -30.77
CA THR A 140 7.77 -23.63 -32.18
C THR A 140 9.24 -23.27 -32.33
N GLY A 141 10.02 -24.25 -32.76
CA GLY A 141 11.32 -23.98 -33.36
C GLY A 141 11.11 -23.24 -34.69
N ILE A 142 11.95 -22.23 -34.94
CA ILE A 142 12.55 -21.90 -36.24
C ILE A 142 13.75 -20.97 -35.99
N ASN A 143 14.94 -21.53 -36.28
CA ASN A 143 16.14 -20.95 -36.88
C ASN A 143 16.77 -19.63 -36.37
N ASN A 144 17.93 -19.79 -35.74
CA ASN A 144 19.22 -19.19 -36.08
C ASN A 144 19.22 -17.92 -36.96
N ILE A 145 19.39 -16.77 -36.31
CA ILE A 145 20.20 -15.67 -36.84
C ILE A 145 21.16 -15.22 -35.73
N ARG A 146 22.46 -15.51 -35.94
CA ARG A 146 23.56 -14.94 -35.17
C ARG A 146 23.57 -13.42 -35.38
N THR A 147 23.23 -12.66 -34.35
CA THR A 147 23.62 -11.25 -34.23
C THR A 147 24.57 -11.07 -33.05
N LYS A 148 25.55 -10.21 -33.31
CA LYS A 148 26.83 -10.02 -32.62
C LYS A 148 26.70 -9.85 -31.09
N GLN A 149 27.67 -10.43 -30.39
CA GLN A 149 27.91 -10.33 -28.96
C GLN A 149 27.88 -8.87 -28.46
N VAL A 150 26.94 -8.61 -27.56
CA VAL A 150 26.88 -7.49 -26.61
C VAL A 150 27.06 -8.14 -25.23
N PRO A 151 27.79 -7.55 -24.26
CA PRO A 151 28.32 -8.27 -23.11
C PRO A 151 27.19 -8.92 -22.31
N ASN A 152 27.37 -10.19 -21.92
CA ASN A 152 26.43 -11.03 -21.16
C ASN A 152 25.65 -10.20 -20.11
N HIS A 153 24.46 -9.72 -20.45
CA HIS A 153 23.54 -9.20 -19.46
C HIS A 153 23.07 -10.40 -18.65
N VAL A 154 23.55 -10.48 -17.41
CA VAL A 154 23.06 -11.45 -16.43
C VAL A 154 21.55 -11.27 -16.36
N ARG A 155 20.82 -12.34 -16.69
CA ARG A 155 19.35 -12.37 -16.58
C ARG A 155 18.98 -12.04 -15.14
N VAL A 156 18.08 -11.08 -14.93
CA VAL A 156 17.54 -10.74 -13.60
C VAL A 156 16.08 -11.16 -13.56
N ASP A 157 15.71 -11.94 -12.54
CA ASP A 157 14.35 -12.48 -12.39
C ASP A 157 13.56 -11.74 -11.31
N ARG A 158 14.27 -11.17 -10.34
CA ARG A 158 13.66 -10.45 -9.22
C ARG A 158 14.45 -9.19 -8.88
N VAL A 159 13.73 -8.13 -8.53
CA VAL A 159 14.30 -6.88 -8.03
C VAL A 159 13.75 -6.62 -6.63
N MET A 160 14.65 -6.41 -5.67
CA MET A 160 14.31 -6.03 -4.30
C MET A 160 14.67 -4.57 -4.08
N MET A 161 13.65 -3.74 -3.87
CA MET A 161 13.82 -2.32 -3.58
C MET A 161 13.80 -2.08 -2.07
N VAL A 162 14.96 -1.75 -1.51
CA VAL A 162 15.19 -1.59 -0.08
C VAL A 162 14.91 -0.16 0.35
N VAL A 163 13.93 0.01 1.24
CA VAL A 163 13.64 1.25 1.95
C VAL A 163 14.07 1.10 3.40
N HIS A 164 15.10 1.85 3.79
CA HIS A 164 15.72 1.72 5.10
C HIS A 164 14.91 2.40 6.22
N GLY A 165 15.28 2.10 7.47
CA GLY A 165 14.67 2.68 8.67
C GLY A 165 15.42 3.90 9.23
N ILE A 166 15.00 4.35 10.41
CA ILE A 166 15.54 5.54 11.09
C ILE A 166 17.04 5.46 11.41
N GLY A 167 17.71 6.60 11.36
CA GLY A 167 19.11 6.79 11.77
C GLY A 167 20.15 6.16 10.84
N THR A 168 19.74 5.69 9.66
CA THR A 168 20.62 5.02 8.68
C THR A 168 21.49 6.04 7.94
N LYS A 169 22.80 5.75 7.78
CA LYS A 169 23.75 6.57 7.00
C LYS A 169 24.04 5.88 5.66
N GLY A 170 24.18 6.66 4.56
CA GLY A 170 24.36 6.15 3.19
C GLY A 170 25.44 5.07 3.04
N ASP A 171 26.67 5.31 3.49
CA ASP A 171 27.78 4.34 3.36
C ASP A 171 27.54 3.00 4.07
N ASN A 172 26.82 3.02 5.20
CA ASN A 172 26.50 1.80 5.93
C ASN A 172 25.36 1.05 5.26
N LEU A 173 24.46 1.77 4.57
CA LEU A 173 23.33 1.16 3.91
C LEU A 173 23.75 0.33 2.70
N GLU A 174 24.63 0.85 1.85
CA GLU A 174 25.16 0.11 0.70
C GLU A 174 25.92 -1.15 1.14
N LYS A 175 26.74 -1.04 2.19
CA LYS A 175 27.44 -2.20 2.78
C LYS A 175 26.48 -3.25 3.31
N ASN A 176 25.40 -2.83 3.97
CA ASN A 176 24.38 -3.72 4.51
C ASN A 176 23.58 -4.40 3.38
N ALA A 177 23.20 -3.65 2.34
CA ALA A 177 22.51 -4.20 1.18
C ALA A 177 23.39 -5.19 0.40
N GLY A 178 24.67 -4.88 0.21
CA GLY A 178 25.63 -5.81 -0.38
C GLY A 178 25.82 -7.08 0.46
N SER A 179 25.87 -6.94 1.79
CA SER A 179 25.94 -8.09 2.72
C SER A 179 24.67 -8.94 2.68
N LEU A 180 23.50 -8.30 2.56
CA LEU A 180 22.21 -8.97 2.38
C LEU A 180 22.21 -9.78 1.08
N LEU A 181 22.54 -9.17 -0.06
CA LEU A 181 22.59 -9.84 -1.36
C LEU A 181 23.59 -11.02 -1.34
N LYS A 182 24.77 -10.82 -0.76
CA LYS A 182 25.76 -11.89 -0.60
C LYS A 182 25.20 -13.06 0.22
N THR A 183 24.55 -12.75 1.35
CA THR A 183 23.94 -13.79 2.21
C THR A 183 22.80 -14.51 1.50
N CYS A 184 21.93 -13.80 0.77
CA CYS A 184 20.87 -14.40 -0.04
C CYS A 184 21.44 -15.38 -1.06
N ASN A 185 22.50 -14.98 -1.78
CA ASN A 185 23.17 -15.85 -2.75
C ASN A 185 23.84 -17.06 -2.10
N GLU A 186 24.48 -16.88 -0.95
CA GLU A 186 25.07 -17.99 -0.19
C GLU A 186 24.00 -19.00 0.28
N VAL A 187 22.87 -18.52 0.80
CA VAL A 187 21.76 -19.36 1.24
C VAL A 187 21.13 -20.06 0.06
N LYS A 188 20.83 -19.35 -1.04
CA LYS A 188 20.30 -19.93 -2.28
C LYS A 188 21.19 -21.07 -2.76
N ASN A 189 22.49 -20.81 -2.95
CA ASN A 189 23.41 -21.79 -3.53
C ASN A 189 23.62 -23.02 -2.63
N LYS A 190 23.55 -22.86 -1.28
CA LYS A 190 23.81 -23.96 -0.34
C LYS A 190 22.57 -24.77 0.03
N MET A 191 21.42 -24.12 0.13
CA MET A 191 20.18 -24.72 0.63
C MET A 191 19.19 -25.03 -0.47
N PHE A 192 19.22 -24.26 -1.56
CA PHE A 192 18.27 -24.35 -2.65
C PHE A 192 18.99 -24.34 -4.01
N PRO A 193 19.89 -25.30 -4.27
CA PRO A 193 20.68 -25.33 -5.50
C PRO A 193 19.81 -25.44 -6.77
N ASP A 194 18.59 -25.96 -6.63
CA ASP A 194 17.62 -26.11 -7.72
C ASP A 194 16.87 -24.79 -8.04
N LEU A 195 16.99 -23.75 -7.18
CA LEU A 195 16.38 -22.45 -7.43
C LEU A 195 17.25 -21.61 -8.37
N ASP A 196 16.87 -21.60 -9.64
CA ASP A 196 17.49 -20.77 -10.67
C ASP A 196 16.76 -19.42 -10.82
N PHE A 197 17.13 -18.46 -9.97
CA PHE A 197 16.73 -17.06 -10.15
C PHE A 197 17.84 -16.10 -9.73
N ASN A 198 17.92 -14.95 -10.39
CA ASN A 198 18.85 -13.88 -10.05
C ASN A 198 18.13 -12.70 -9.42
N LEU A 199 18.68 -12.20 -8.31
CA LEU A 199 18.17 -11.09 -7.53
C LEU A 199 19.06 -9.87 -7.71
N GLU A 200 18.47 -8.74 -8.07
CA GLU A 200 19.10 -7.43 -7.98
C GLU A 200 18.52 -6.64 -6.80
N VAL A 201 19.38 -5.95 -6.05
CA VAL A 201 18.98 -5.14 -4.89
C VAL A 201 19.23 -3.67 -5.21
N LEU A 202 18.18 -2.85 -5.07
CA LEU A 202 18.21 -1.40 -5.29
C LEU A 202 17.86 -0.70 -3.99
N VAL A 203 18.62 0.32 -3.63
CA VAL A 203 18.56 0.94 -2.29
C VAL A 203 18.08 2.37 -2.39
N VAL A 204 17.03 2.72 -1.64
CA VAL A 204 16.50 4.08 -1.53
C VAL A 204 17.18 4.82 -0.40
N HIS A 205 17.70 6.02 -0.66
CA HIS A 205 18.41 6.92 0.26
C HIS A 205 17.57 8.14 0.63
N TRP A 206 16.31 7.93 1.05
CA TRP A 206 15.37 9.02 1.34
C TRP A 206 15.83 9.97 2.44
N ARG A 207 16.62 9.47 3.40
CA ARG A 207 17.08 10.26 4.54
C ARG A 207 18.10 11.31 4.14
N ASP A 208 18.90 11.07 3.11
CA ASP A 208 19.90 12.04 2.67
C ASP A 208 19.25 13.35 2.18
N GLU A 209 18.09 13.26 1.51
CA GLU A 209 17.31 14.44 1.13
C GLU A 209 16.63 15.11 2.32
N LEU A 210 16.12 14.34 3.28
CA LEU A 210 15.52 14.89 4.49
C LEU A 210 16.51 15.75 5.28
N LEU A 211 17.76 15.31 5.39
CA LEU A 211 18.82 16.03 6.09
C LEU A 211 19.21 17.35 5.41
N ARG A 212 18.91 17.51 4.11
CA ARG A 212 19.16 18.75 3.36
C ARG A 212 18.06 19.79 3.52
N LEU A 213 16.94 19.45 4.14
CA LEU A 213 15.84 20.40 4.32
C LEU A 213 16.19 21.46 5.36
N LYS A 214 15.73 22.70 5.11
CA LYS A 214 15.82 23.80 6.08
C LYS A 214 15.23 23.44 7.45
N ILE A 215 14.15 22.66 7.49
CA ILE A 215 13.56 22.22 8.76
C ILE A 215 14.53 21.33 9.56
N HIS A 216 15.37 20.54 8.88
CA HIS A 216 16.40 19.76 9.56
C HIS A 216 17.50 20.67 10.11
N GLU A 217 17.96 21.63 9.30
CA GLU A 217 18.92 22.65 9.74
C GLU A 217 18.43 23.42 10.97
N ASP A 218 17.16 23.85 10.97
CA ASP A 218 16.54 24.57 12.08
C ASP A 218 16.38 23.67 13.32
N MET A 219 16.07 22.39 13.14
CA MET A 219 16.06 21.41 14.25
C MET A 219 17.45 21.23 14.86
N MET A 220 18.51 21.21 14.05
CA MET A 220 19.88 21.09 14.57
C MET A 220 20.30 22.30 15.42
N LYS A 221 19.74 23.49 15.19
CA LYS A 221 20.01 24.70 15.99
C LYS A 221 19.43 24.64 17.41
N ILE A 222 18.30 23.95 17.59
CA ILE A 222 17.62 23.84 18.89
C ILE A 222 18.08 22.62 19.70
N ILE A 223 18.81 21.69 19.10
CA ILE A 223 19.38 20.54 19.80
C ILE A 223 20.55 21.03 20.64
N PRO A 224 20.53 20.85 21.98
CA PRO A 224 21.64 21.25 22.83
C PRO A 224 22.95 20.55 22.42
N ASN A 225 23.91 21.35 21.96
CA ASN A 225 25.29 20.92 21.70
C ASN A 225 26.13 21.17 22.96
N PHE A 226 26.41 20.10 23.71
CA PHE A 226 27.38 20.15 24.79
C PHE A 226 28.77 19.81 24.22
N GLN A 227 29.79 20.63 24.51
CA GLN A 227 31.17 20.25 24.24
C GLN A 227 31.50 18.97 25.03
N GLY A 228 31.89 17.90 24.33
CA GLY A 228 32.05 16.55 24.92
C GLY A 228 30.83 15.62 24.72
N GLY A 229 30.04 15.83 23.66
CA GLY A 229 28.78 15.15 23.35
C GLY A 229 28.68 13.66 23.74
N ASN A 230 27.55 13.30 24.35
CA ASN A 230 27.22 11.92 24.69
C ASN A 230 26.82 11.15 23.42
N ALA A 231 27.62 10.16 23.01
CA ALA A 231 27.35 9.32 21.84
C ALA A 231 25.96 8.65 21.88
N LEU A 232 25.45 8.34 23.08
CA LEU A 232 24.09 7.82 23.26
C LEU A 232 23.03 8.88 22.92
N ARG A 233 23.27 10.15 23.27
CA ARG A 233 22.36 11.25 22.94
C ARG A 233 22.29 11.44 21.43
N GLU A 234 23.44 11.49 20.74
CA GLU A 234 23.47 11.60 19.29
C GLU A 234 22.77 10.41 18.63
N PHE A 235 23.03 9.20 19.10
CA PHE A 235 22.38 7.98 18.61
C PHE A 235 20.84 8.03 18.75
N VAL A 236 20.34 8.48 19.90
CA VAL A 236 18.90 8.57 20.19
C VAL A 236 18.27 9.73 19.43
N MET A 237 18.85 10.93 19.48
CA MET A 237 18.31 12.11 18.79
C MET A 237 18.23 11.88 17.29
N ASN A 238 19.24 11.24 16.69
CA ASN A 238 19.24 10.91 15.28
C ASN A 238 18.07 10.00 14.85
N ARG A 239 17.54 9.19 15.77
CA ARG A 239 16.40 8.29 15.52
C ARG A 239 15.06 8.93 15.85
N VAL A 240 15.01 9.68 16.96
CA VAL A 240 13.82 10.40 17.39
C VAL A 240 13.42 11.46 16.36
N LEU A 241 14.39 12.16 15.77
CA LEU A 241 14.11 13.16 14.72
C LEU A 241 13.40 12.56 13.51
N ASP A 242 13.89 11.42 13.00
CA ASP A 242 13.27 10.74 11.85
C ASP A 242 11.81 10.36 12.16
N MET A 243 11.55 9.88 13.37
CA MET A 243 10.18 9.60 13.83
C MET A 243 9.34 10.88 13.93
N LEU A 244 9.88 11.97 14.47
CA LEU A 244 9.18 13.26 14.56
C LEU A 244 8.83 13.79 13.16
N TYR A 245 9.76 13.72 12.21
CA TYR A 245 9.48 14.10 10.81
C TYR A 245 8.39 13.23 10.21
N TYR A 246 8.39 11.93 10.47
CA TYR A 246 7.37 11.04 9.94
C TYR A 246 5.98 11.23 10.59
N THR A 247 5.90 11.60 11.87
CA THR A 247 4.61 11.86 12.56
C THR A 247 3.92 13.17 12.13
N ARG A 248 4.57 14.00 11.31
CA ARG A 248 4.03 15.28 10.85
C ARG A 248 3.63 15.18 9.38
N ASP A 249 2.37 15.47 9.07
CA ASP A 249 1.80 15.26 7.72
C ASP A 249 2.63 15.89 6.60
N ARG A 250 3.13 17.13 6.78
CA ARG A 250 3.92 17.84 5.76
C ARG A 250 5.22 17.13 5.42
N THR A 251 5.99 16.73 6.44
CA THR A 251 7.28 16.04 6.28
C THR A 251 7.09 14.58 5.91
N ARG A 252 6.02 13.92 6.35
CA ARG A 252 5.62 12.59 5.88
C ARG A 252 5.30 12.57 4.39
N ASN A 253 4.51 13.53 3.91
CA ASN A 253 4.19 13.64 2.48
C ASN A 253 5.44 13.90 1.64
N PHE A 254 6.39 14.71 2.14
CA PHE A 254 7.69 14.87 1.49
C PHE A 254 8.44 13.54 1.42
N LEU A 255 8.52 12.80 2.52
CA LEU A 255 9.19 11.50 2.58
C LEU A 255 8.59 10.49 1.60
N TRP A 256 7.27 10.39 1.50
CA TRP A 256 6.62 9.52 0.53
C TRP A 256 7.00 9.88 -0.92
N LYS A 257 6.93 11.17 -1.27
CA LYS A 257 7.29 11.64 -2.62
C LYS A 257 8.74 11.37 -2.94
N GLU A 258 9.63 11.58 -1.98
CA GLU A 258 11.05 11.32 -2.14
C GLU A 258 11.31 9.83 -2.37
N VAL A 259 10.72 8.97 -1.54
CA VAL A 259 10.84 7.52 -1.69
C VAL A 259 10.28 7.06 -3.05
N VAL A 260 9.09 7.52 -3.46
CA VAL A 260 8.52 7.19 -4.78
C VAL A 260 9.41 7.67 -5.92
N THR A 261 9.95 8.89 -5.82
CA THR A 261 10.85 9.46 -6.84
C THR A 261 12.09 8.59 -7.01
N GLN A 262 12.72 8.18 -5.91
CA GLN A 262 13.89 7.30 -5.95
C GLN A 262 13.54 5.90 -6.44
N LEU A 263 12.43 5.31 -5.98
CA LEU A 263 11.96 4.00 -6.45
C LEU A 263 11.75 3.99 -7.97
N ASN A 264 11.04 4.98 -8.51
CA ASN A 264 10.80 5.11 -9.95
C ASN A 264 12.09 5.43 -10.72
N GLY A 265 12.97 6.25 -10.16
CA GLY A 265 14.29 6.53 -10.73
C GLY A 265 15.14 5.26 -10.86
N HIS A 266 15.22 4.46 -9.79
CA HIS A 266 15.91 3.18 -9.79
C HIS A 266 15.28 2.19 -10.76
N TYR A 267 13.95 2.11 -10.81
CA TYR A 267 13.24 1.27 -11.77
C TYR A 267 13.53 1.66 -13.22
N SER A 268 13.52 2.96 -13.53
CA SER A 268 13.81 3.49 -14.87
C SER A 268 15.23 3.15 -15.31
N GLU A 269 16.23 3.41 -14.46
CA GLU A 269 17.63 3.05 -14.75
C GLU A 269 17.83 1.53 -14.87
N PHE A 270 17.14 0.75 -14.04
CA PHE A 270 17.12 -0.70 -14.15
C PHE A 270 16.52 -1.16 -15.48
N LYS A 271 15.38 -0.62 -15.91
CA LYS A 271 14.75 -0.98 -17.19
C LYS A 271 15.58 -0.55 -18.40
N LYS A 272 16.37 0.53 -18.32
CA LYS A 272 17.34 0.88 -19.36
C LYS A 272 18.43 -0.18 -19.52
N ARG A 273 18.90 -0.76 -18.40
CA ARG A 273 19.87 -1.88 -18.40
C ARG A 273 19.22 -3.22 -18.74
N HIS A 274 17.94 -3.42 -18.39
CA HIS A 274 17.23 -4.68 -18.61
C HIS A 274 15.89 -4.44 -19.35
N PRO A 275 15.92 -4.09 -20.67
CA PRO A 275 14.71 -3.76 -21.43
C PRO A 275 13.70 -4.91 -21.46
N GLU A 276 14.18 -6.15 -21.57
CA GLU A 276 13.38 -7.38 -21.63
C GLU A 276 12.93 -7.89 -20.24
N PHE A 277 13.23 -7.16 -19.16
CA PHE A 277 12.81 -7.58 -17.83
C PHE A 277 11.29 -7.71 -17.73
N ASN A 278 10.84 -8.92 -17.41
CA ASN A 278 9.47 -9.32 -17.11
C ASN A 278 9.35 -10.01 -15.73
N GLY A 279 10.39 -9.87 -14.90
CA GLY A 279 10.45 -10.44 -13.57
C GLY A 279 9.61 -9.69 -12.54
N LYS A 280 9.78 -10.04 -11.27
CA LYS A 280 8.97 -9.51 -10.16
C LYS A 280 9.71 -8.47 -9.34
N LEU A 281 9.00 -7.44 -8.87
CA LEU A 281 9.54 -6.43 -7.98
C LEU A 281 8.93 -6.55 -6.58
N CYS A 282 9.78 -6.59 -5.57
CA CYS A 282 9.36 -6.57 -4.18
C CYS A 282 9.90 -5.33 -3.46
N LEU A 283 9.09 -4.80 -2.54
CA LEU A 283 9.50 -3.74 -1.63
C LEU A 283 10.01 -4.37 -0.33
N PHE A 284 11.19 -3.98 0.11
CA PHE A 284 11.78 -4.44 1.36
C PHE A 284 11.94 -3.25 2.31
N GLY A 285 11.09 -3.19 3.33
CA GLY A 285 11.08 -2.11 4.31
C GLY A 285 11.67 -2.55 5.64
N HIS A 286 12.76 -1.92 6.09
CA HIS A 286 13.34 -2.18 7.39
C HIS A 286 12.90 -1.13 8.42
N SER A 287 12.43 -1.56 9.60
CA SER A 287 11.98 -0.66 10.68
C SER A 287 10.92 0.34 10.17
N LEU A 288 11.16 1.66 10.28
CA LEU A 288 10.28 2.69 9.72
C LEU A 288 10.05 2.55 8.21
N GLY A 289 11.04 2.04 7.47
CA GLY A 289 10.91 1.78 6.04
C GLY A 289 9.77 0.81 5.71
N GLY A 290 9.46 -0.14 6.62
CA GLY A 290 8.32 -1.06 6.51
C GLY A 290 6.97 -0.34 6.52
N ILE A 291 6.85 0.74 7.30
CA ILE A 291 5.63 1.54 7.36
C ILE A 291 5.50 2.40 6.10
N ILE A 292 6.60 3.02 5.68
CA ILE A 292 6.67 3.84 4.47
C ILE A 292 6.25 3.03 3.23
N VAL A 293 6.84 1.86 3.00
CA VAL A 293 6.50 1.03 1.83
C VAL A 293 5.08 0.50 1.88
N TYR A 294 4.59 0.17 3.08
CA TYR A 294 3.22 -0.27 3.26
C TYR A 294 2.26 0.85 2.88
N GLU A 295 2.43 2.07 3.39
CA GLU A 295 1.58 3.22 3.03
C GLU A 295 1.63 3.54 1.54
N ILE A 296 2.82 3.60 0.93
CA ILE A 296 2.97 3.90 -0.50
C ILE A 296 2.27 2.85 -1.36
N ALA A 297 2.53 1.56 -1.12
CA ALA A 297 1.96 0.46 -1.90
C ALA A 297 0.43 0.42 -1.76
N SER A 298 -0.04 0.71 -0.56
CA SER A 298 -1.45 0.72 -0.20
C SER A 298 -2.21 1.82 -0.92
N ARG A 299 -1.63 3.01 -1.00
CA ARG A 299 -2.17 4.13 -1.78
C ARG A 299 -2.31 3.76 -3.26
N GLN A 300 -1.42 2.95 -3.82
CA GLN A 300 -1.55 2.48 -5.22
C GLN A 300 -2.85 1.70 -5.48
N VAL A 301 -3.44 1.13 -4.42
CA VAL A 301 -4.65 0.32 -4.48
C VAL A 301 -5.89 1.16 -4.15
N THR A 302 -5.78 2.05 -3.17
CA THR A 302 -6.93 2.77 -2.58
C THR A 302 -7.21 4.11 -3.22
N ASP A 303 -6.18 4.76 -3.75
CA ASP A 303 -6.25 6.12 -4.28
C ASP A 303 -6.35 6.11 -5.81
N ASP A 304 -6.89 7.18 -6.39
CA ASP A 304 -6.97 7.31 -7.85
C ASP A 304 -5.54 7.42 -8.46
N PRO A 305 -5.17 6.56 -9.44
CA PRO A 305 -3.85 6.64 -10.09
C PRO A 305 -3.49 8.00 -10.67
N ARG A 306 -4.48 8.80 -11.13
CA ARG A 306 -4.25 10.14 -11.68
C ARG A 306 -3.92 11.13 -10.56
N LEU A 307 -4.56 11.00 -9.40
CA LEU A 307 -4.24 11.80 -8.21
C LEU A 307 -2.83 11.47 -7.73
N LEU A 308 -2.51 10.18 -7.58
CA LEU A 308 -1.16 9.73 -7.23
C LEU A 308 -0.11 10.28 -8.19
N LYS A 309 -0.38 10.26 -9.50
CA LYS A 309 0.52 10.83 -10.50
C LYS A 309 0.72 12.34 -10.29
N SER A 310 -0.36 13.09 -10.06
CA SER A 310 -0.29 14.54 -9.82
C SER A 310 0.44 14.89 -8.52
N GLU A 311 0.38 14.01 -7.51
CA GLU A 311 1.05 14.19 -6.24
C GLU A 311 2.51 13.71 -6.25
N GLY A 312 2.96 13.02 -7.29
CA GLY A 312 4.28 12.39 -7.35
C GLY A 312 4.39 11.13 -6.48
N LEU A 313 3.27 10.41 -6.33
CA LEU A 313 3.13 9.21 -5.49
C LEU A 313 2.78 7.93 -6.28
N LEU A 314 2.63 8.01 -7.61
CA LEU A 314 2.38 6.84 -8.45
C LEU A 314 3.67 6.07 -8.70
N LEU A 315 3.69 4.77 -8.43
CA LEU A 315 4.78 3.88 -8.80
C LEU A 315 4.68 3.49 -10.28
N ASP A 316 5.82 3.46 -10.97
CA ASP A 316 5.91 3.11 -12.40
C ASP A 316 5.96 1.58 -12.63
N PHE A 317 5.79 0.80 -11.57
CA PHE A 317 5.88 -0.67 -11.57
C PHE A 317 4.86 -1.28 -10.62
N GLU A 318 4.49 -2.53 -10.88
CA GLU A 318 3.63 -3.31 -9.99
C GLU A 318 4.44 -3.93 -8.86
N VAL A 319 3.91 -3.85 -7.64
CA VAL A 319 4.51 -4.46 -6.45
C VAL A 319 3.98 -5.88 -6.31
N GLU A 320 4.85 -6.90 -6.36
CA GLU A 320 4.47 -8.30 -6.08
C GLU A 320 4.26 -8.52 -4.58
N SER A 321 5.22 -8.03 -3.79
CA SER A 321 5.31 -8.36 -2.37
C SER A 321 6.04 -7.30 -1.56
N ILE A 322 5.69 -7.22 -0.28
CA ILE A 322 6.29 -6.35 0.72
C ILE A 322 6.90 -7.22 1.82
N TYR A 323 8.17 -6.98 2.12
CA TYR A 323 8.88 -7.57 3.25
C TYR A 323 9.08 -6.50 4.31
N ALA A 324 8.31 -6.55 5.40
CA ALA A 324 8.41 -5.65 6.53
C ALA A 324 9.31 -6.28 7.61
N LEU A 325 10.61 -5.98 7.55
CA LEU A 325 11.63 -6.52 8.46
C LEU A 325 11.81 -5.63 9.70
N GLY A 326 11.68 -6.20 10.90
CA GLY A 326 11.92 -5.48 12.16
C GLY A 326 11.05 -4.24 12.32
N SER A 327 9.84 -4.26 11.74
CA SER A 327 9.01 -3.07 11.58
C SER A 327 7.95 -2.95 12.69
N PRO A 328 7.72 -1.74 13.24
CA PRO A 328 6.61 -1.48 14.17
C PRO A 328 5.24 -1.37 13.46
N LEU A 329 5.12 -1.78 12.19
CA LEU A 329 3.91 -1.65 11.37
C LEU A 329 2.63 -2.10 12.09
N GLY A 330 2.65 -3.25 12.78
CA GLY A 330 1.47 -3.74 13.52
C GLY A 330 1.00 -2.76 14.61
N GLY A 331 1.92 -2.15 15.35
CA GLY A 331 1.58 -1.14 16.36
C GLY A 331 1.06 0.15 15.74
N PHE A 332 1.65 0.60 14.63
CA PHE A 332 1.17 1.78 13.91
C PHE A 332 -0.27 1.59 13.40
N LEU A 333 -0.57 0.43 12.80
CA LEU A 333 -1.92 0.09 12.35
C LEU A 333 -2.92 -0.02 13.50
N THR A 334 -2.46 -0.41 14.70
CA THR A 334 -3.31 -0.50 15.89
C THR A 334 -3.59 0.88 16.50
N LEU A 335 -2.58 1.76 16.57
CA LEU A 335 -2.65 3.06 17.24
C LEU A 335 -3.31 4.14 16.40
N GLU A 336 -3.13 4.11 15.08
CA GLU A 336 -3.71 5.12 14.21
C GLU A 336 -4.99 4.60 13.53
N PHE A 337 -6.15 5.12 13.97
CA PHE A 337 -7.35 5.18 13.13
C PHE A 337 -7.11 5.98 11.82
N LYS A 338 -5.97 6.71 11.71
CA LYS A 338 -5.58 7.62 10.62
C LYS A 338 -4.64 7.04 9.56
N LEU A 339 -4.01 5.90 9.81
CA LEU A 339 -3.52 5.00 8.74
C LEU A 339 -4.70 4.34 7.98
N GLY A 340 -5.94 4.71 8.34
CA GLY A 340 -7.21 4.47 7.65
C GLY A 340 -7.31 5.00 6.21
N THR A 341 -6.19 5.18 5.51
CA THR A 341 -6.15 5.12 4.04
C THR A 341 -6.31 3.68 3.53
N LEU A 342 -6.32 2.66 4.40
CA LEU A 342 -6.63 1.28 4.01
C LEU A 342 -7.80 0.75 4.83
N CYS A 343 -9.00 0.91 4.26
CA CYS A 343 -10.13 0.03 4.58
C CYS A 343 -9.92 -1.42 4.08
N LEU A 344 -8.72 -1.72 3.56
CA LEU A 344 -8.32 -3.05 3.09
C LEU A 344 -7.56 -3.72 4.20
N LYS A 345 -8.07 -4.87 4.65
CA LYS A 345 -7.25 -5.77 5.45
C LYS A 345 -6.05 -6.17 4.57
N PRO A 346 -4.85 -6.44 5.11
CA PRO A 346 -3.72 -6.95 4.32
C PRO A 346 -4.03 -8.07 3.33
N GLN A 347 -5.04 -8.89 3.60
CA GLN A 347 -5.57 -9.94 2.72
C GLN A 347 -6.33 -9.45 1.47
N ASP A 348 -6.77 -8.19 1.46
CA ASP A 348 -7.50 -7.54 0.36
C ASP A 348 -6.55 -6.78 -0.60
N LEU A 349 -5.26 -6.77 -0.30
CA LEU A 349 -4.23 -6.13 -1.13
C LEU A 349 -3.79 -7.08 -2.27
N PRO A 350 -3.47 -6.54 -3.46
CA PRO A 350 -3.05 -7.34 -4.61
C PRO A 350 -1.63 -7.90 -4.46
N TYR A 351 -0.95 -7.64 -3.34
CA TYR A 351 0.40 -8.07 -3.04
C TYR A 351 0.47 -8.78 -1.69
N ARG A 352 1.48 -9.66 -1.54
CA ARG A 352 1.73 -10.37 -0.28
C ARG A 352 2.54 -9.51 0.68
N ILE A 353 2.20 -9.54 1.97
CA ILE A 353 2.99 -8.89 3.02
C ILE A 353 3.61 -9.97 3.91
N TYR A 354 4.94 -9.91 4.06
CA TYR A 354 5.71 -10.74 4.98
C TYR A 354 6.19 -9.88 6.14
N ASN A 355 5.64 -10.11 7.33
CA ASN A 355 6.11 -9.48 8.56
C ASN A 355 7.20 -10.36 9.19
N ILE A 356 8.45 -9.91 9.12
CA ILE A 356 9.61 -10.67 9.57
C ILE A 356 10.23 -9.95 10.76
N PHE A 357 10.41 -10.63 11.88
CA PHE A 357 10.97 -10.01 13.07
C PHE A 357 11.75 -11.00 13.93
N HIS A 358 12.70 -10.47 14.69
CA HIS A 358 13.41 -11.23 15.71
C HIS A 358 12.67 -11.06 17.06
N PRO A 359 12.53 -12.10 17.89
CA PRO A 359 11.81 -12.00 19.18
C PRO A 359 12.38 -10.94 20.14
N ASN A 360 13.68 -10.67 20.03
CA ASN A 360 14.37 -9.65 20.83
C ASN A 360 14.46 -8.27 20.14
N ASP A 361 13.82 -8.09 18.99
CA ASP A 361 13.73 -6.78 18.35
C ASP A 361 12.78 -5.89 19.17
N PRO A 362 13.26 -4.78 19.76
CA PRO A 362 12.46 -3.98 20.70
C PRO A 362 11.34 -3.19 20.03
N VAL A 363 11.33 -3.06 18.70
CA VAL A 363 10.34 -2.25 17.98
C VAL A 363 9.47 -3.06 17.04
N ALA A 364 9.84 -4.31 16.72
CA ALA A 364 9.06 -5.12 15.80
C ALA A 364 7.76 -5.61 16.45
N LEU A 365 6.64 -5.46 15.74
CA LEU A 365 5.32 -5.86 16.22
C LEU A 365 4.60 -6.73 15.19
N ARG A 366 3.87 -7.73 15.71
CA ARG A 366 3.12 -8.69 14.91
C ARG A 366 2.02 -8.00 14.09
N LEU A 367 1.86 -8.46 12.86
CA LEU A 367 0.81 -7.96 11.97
C LEU A 367 -0.44 -8.84 11.98
N GLU A 368 -0.32 -10.16 12.10
CA GLU A 368 -1.44 -11.10 11.92
C GLU A 368 -2.63 -10.85 12.85
N PRO A 369 -2.44 -10.59 14.16
CA PRO A 369 -3.55 -10.27 15.07
C PRO A 369 -4.27 -8.97 14.73
N VAL A 370 -3.59 -8.02 14.07
CA VAL A 370 -4.20 -6.75 13.62
C VAL A 370 -5.12 -6.99 12.41
N VAL A 371 -4.83 -8.01 11.60
CA VAL A 371 -5.65 -8.39 10.43
C VAL A 371 -6.89 -9.17 10.85
N ASP A 372 -6.71 -10.11 11.78
CA ASP A 372 -7.76 -10.98 12.29
C ASP A 372 -7.41 -11.48 13.70
N ASP A 373 -8.25 -11.12 14.68
CA ASP A 373 -8.07 -11.44 16.09
C ASP A 373 -7.89 -12.94 16.37
N ARG A 374 -8.37 -13.81 15.47
CA ARG A 374 -8.20 -15.28 15.57
C ARG A 374 -6.75 -15.73 15.52
N TYR A 375 -5.83 -14.90 15.00
CA TYR A 375 -4.40 -15.20 14.99
C TYR A 375 -3.68 -14.85 16.31
N THR A 376 -4.36 -14.23 17.27
CA THR A 376 -3.80 -13.94 18.60
C THR A 376 -3.17 -15.16 19.28
N PRO A 377 -3.86 -16.32 19.41
CA PRO A 377 -3.29 -17.52 20.03
C PRO A 377 -2.31 -18.29 19.12
N VAL A 378 -2.18 -17.92 17.84
CA VAL A 378 -1.31 -18.62 16.88
C VAL A 378 0.10 -18.06 17.00
N PRO A 379 1.14 -18.90 17.25
CA PRO A 379 2.52 -18.43 17.31
C PRO A 379 3.04 -18.06 15.91
N PRO A 380 3.98 -17.10 15.80
CA PRO A 380 4.65 -16.78 14.54
C PRO A 380 5.39 -17.99 13.95
N VAL A 381 5.46 -18.03 12.62
CA VAL A 381 6.20 -19.07 11.90
C VAL A 381 7.70 -18.88 12.15
N VAL A 382 8.37 -19.93 12.63
CA VAL A 382 9.81 -19.92 12.85
C VAL A 382 10.52 -20.13 11.52
N ILE A 383 11.32 -19.15 11.11
CA ILE A 383 12.25 -19.29 9.98
C ILE A 383 13.52 -19.96 10.53
N PRO A 384 13.82 -21.21 10.15
CA PRO A 384 14.99 -21.90 10.65
C PRO A 384 16.27 -21.20 10.15
N HIS A 385 17.28 -21.17 11.01
CA HIS A 385 18.58 -20.64 10.62
C HIS A 385 19.15 -21.53 9.49
N TRP A 386 19.60 -20.93 8.39
CA TRP A 386 20.04 -21.68 7.20
C TRP A 386 21.14 -22.71 7.49
N ARG A 387 22.00 -22.48 8.50
CA ARG A 387 23.02 -23.46 8.94
C ARG A 387 22.47 -24.68 9.67
N THR A 388 21.26 -24.59 10.22
CA THR A 388 20.60 -25.66 10.98
C THR A 388 19.44 -26.27 10.21
N MET A 389 19.14 -25.80 9.00
CA MET A 389 18.13 -26.40 8.14
C MET A 389 18.60 -27.77 7.67
N ASP A 390 17.76 -28.79 7.88
CA ASP A 390 17.92 -30.10 7.28
C ASP A 390 17.55 -30.01 5.79
N LYS A 391 18.49 -30.37 4.90
CA LYS A 391 18.31 -30.33 3.44
C LYS A 391 17.18 -31.26 2.95
N THR A 392 16.72 -32.17 3.79
CA THR A 392 15.69 -33.17 3.46
C THR A 392 14.27 -32.78 3.89
N GLN A 393 14.08 -31.74 4.72
CA GLN A 393 12.77 -31.30 5.18
C GLN A 393 12.27 -30.07 4.40
N ASN A 394 11.30 -30.28 3.50
CA ASN A 394 10.54 -29.24 2.79
C ASN A 394 9.04 -29.57 3.01
N PRO A 395 8.42 -29.25 4.16
CA PRO A 395 7.93 -27.89 4.46
C PRO A 395 7.89 -27.51 5.97
N VAL A 396 7.69 -26.23 6.31
CA VAL A 396 7.28 -25.84 7.68
C VAL A 396 5.80 -26.15 7.86
N LYS A 397 5.49 -27.08 8.76
CA LYS A 397 4.11 -27.34 9.19
C LYS A 397 3.64 -26.21 10.11
N VAL A 398 2.65 -25.45 9.65
CA VAL A 398 1.95 -24.46 10.48
C VAL A 398 0.63 -25.06 10.92
N THR A 399 0.52 -25.36 12.21
CA THR A 399 -0.73 -25.80 12.83
C THR A 399 -1.58 -24.56 13.13
N LEU A 400 -2.68 -24.40 12.41
CA LEU A 400 -3.62 -23.31 12.63
C LEU A 400 -4.58 -23.70 13.76
N GLY A 401 -4.29 -23.29 14.99
CA GLY A 401 -5.20 -23.40 16.14
C GLY A 401 -5.80 -24.80 16.45
N PRO A 402 -6.66 -24.91 17.47
CA PRO A 402 -7.41 -26.14 17.71
C PRO A 402 -8.57 -26.25 16.70
N GLY A 403 -8.46 -27.18 15.74
CA GLY A 403 -9.57 -27.56 14.85
C GLY A 403 -9.46 -27.19 13.37
N GLU A 404 -8.42 -26.45 12.93
CA GLU A 404 -8.16 -26.26 11.49
C GLU A 404 -7.09 -27.24 10.99
N GLN A 405 -7.20 -27.64 9.71
CA GLN A 405 -6.20 -28.50 9.06
C GLN A 405 -4.84 -27.79 9.03
N SER A 406 -3.77 -28.50 9.41
CA SER A 406 -2.40 -28.02 9.27
C SER A 406 -2.12 -27.64 7.82
N LYS A 407 -1.67 -26.40 7.58
CA LYS A 407 -1.16 -25.99 6.27
C LYS A 407 0.35 -26.22 6.24
N GLU A 408 0.81 -26.97 5.27
CA GLU A 408 2.22 -27.08 4.94
C GLU A 408 2.62 -25.87 4.11
N TRP A 409 3.60 -25.12 4.60
CA TRP A 409 4.19 -24.00 3.87
C TRP A 409 5.53 -24.47 3.30
N ASP A 410 5.63 -24.47 1.97
CA ASP A 410 6.92 -24.60 1.33
C ASP A 410 7.75 -23.35 1.64
N ILE A 411 8.96 -23.57 2.16
CA ILE A 411 9.90 -22.50 2.52
C ILE A 411 10.63 -22.00 1.25
N ARG A 412 10.54 -22.73 0.14
CA ARG A 412 11.20 -22.44 -1.14
C ARG A 412 10.68 -21.18 -1.84
#